data_AF-A0A3N1D1U5-F1
#
_entry.id   AF-A0A3N1D1U5-F1
#
_cell.length_a   1.000
_cell.length_b   1.000
_cell.length_c   1.000
_cell.angle_alpha   90.00
_cell.angle_beta   90.00
_cell.angle_gamma   90.00
#
_symmetry.space_group_name_H-M   'P 1'
#
loop_
_entity.id
_entity.type
_entity.pdbx_description
1 polymer ?
#
loop_
_entity_poly.entity_id
_entity_poly.type
_entity_poly.pdbx_seq_one_letter_code
_entity_poly.pdbx_strand_id
1 'polypeptide(L)'
;MEHERPRDAEDDHDLLTFGESGARLREEIALAEGRLAALPAGAERGGLEAHLAALRQALARNTRQAAAQPGESGFLTYTPPPRRTP
;
A
#
# COMPACT_ATOMS: atom_id res chain seq x y z
N MET A 1 27.02 31.88 -4.34
CA MET A 1 25.87 31.72 -5.25
C MET A 1 25.44 30.27 -5.19
N GLU A 2 24.22 29.86 -4.99
CA GLU A 2 22.98 30.43 -4.48
C GLU A 2 22.12 29.19 -4.20
N HIS A 3 21.48 29.19 -3.04
CA HIS A 3 20.23 28.50 -2.71
C HIS A 3 20.08 27.03 -3.13
N GLU A 4 20.56 26.18 -2.23
CA GLU A 4 19.80 25.06 -1.65
C GLU A 4 18.35 25.05 -2.12
N ARG A 5 18.02 24.19 -3.09
CA ARG A 5 16.61 23.89 -3.34
C ARG A 5 16.14 23.18 -2.07
N PRO A 6 15.17 23.70 -1.31
CA PRO A 6 14.46 22.83 -0.38
C PRO A 6 13.89 21.74 -1.27
N ARG A 7 14.39 20.51 -1.10
CA ARG A 7 13.69 19.36 -1.63
C ARG A 7 12.44 19.36 -0.76
N ASP A 8 11.38 19.97 -1.28
CA ASP A 8 10.04 19.85 -0.74
C ASP A 8 9.92 18.40 -0.32
N ALA A 9 9.59 18.18 0.95
CA ALA A 9 9.24 16.86 1.45
C ALA A 9 7.87 16.50 0.83
N GLU A 10 7.83 16.46 -0.51
CA GLU A 10 6.86 15.75 -1.31
C GLU A 10 6.97 14.31 -0.85
N ASP A 11 6.14 14.01 0.14
CA ASP A 11 5.73 12.71 0.66
C ASP A 11 6.32 11.59 -0.20
N ASP A 12 7.48 11.06 0.20
CA ASP A 12 8.13 9.94 -0.47
C ASP A 12 7.12 8.79 -0.50
N HIS A 13 6.39 8.67 -1.61
CA HIS A 13 5.39 7.64 -1.78
C HIS A 13 6.13 6.34 -2.02
N ASP A 14 6.36 5.59 -0.93
CA ASP A 14 6.92 4.25 -0.99
C ASP A 14 6.12 3.42 -2.02
N LEU A 15 6.77 3.07 -3.13
CA LEU A 15 6.22 2.17 -4.12
C LEU A 15 6.29 0.75 -3.56
N LEU A 16 5.21 0.34 -2.90
CA LEU A 16 5.08 -0.99 -2.32
C LEU A 16 4.64 -1.99 -3.38
N THR A 17 5.26 -3.17 -3.39
CA THR A 17 4.72 -4.32 -4.12
C THR A 17 3.35 -4.73 -3.58
N PHE A 18 2.60 -5.56 -4.32
CA PHE A 18 1.34 -6.07 -3.81
C PHE A 18 1.51 -6.81 -2.47
N GLY A 19 2.61 -7.54 -2.28
CA GLY A 19 2.91 -8.24 -1.03
C GLY A 19 3.14 -7.30 0.15
N GLU A 20 3.95 -6.26 -0.04
CA GLU A 20 4.25 -5.25 0.99
C GLU A 20 3.01 -4.42 1.33
N SER A 21 2.27 -3.98 0.31
CA SER A 21 0.98 -3.31 0.49
C SER A 21 -0.01 -4.19 1.27
N GLY A 22 -0.05 -5.49 0.96
CA GLY A 22 -0.91 -6.44 1.67
C GLY A 22 -0.52 -6.66 3.13
N ALA A 23 0.77 -6.64 3.46
CA ALA A 23 1.25 -6.69 4.84
C ALA A 23 0.82 -5.43 5.61
N ARG A 24 1.08 -4.24 5.05
CA ARG A 24 0.71 -2.96 5.67
C ARG A 24 -0.81 -2.81 5.88
N LEU A 25 -1.62 -3.20 4.89
CA LEU A 25 -3.07 -3.20 5.01
C LEU A 25 -3.56 -4.10 6.15
N ARG A 26 -2.96 -5.28 6.34
CA ARG A 26 -3.33 -6.20 7.45
C ARG A 26 -2.99 -5.62 8.82
N GLU A 27 -1.84 -4.95 8.95
CA GLU A 27 -1.46 -4.25 10.19
C GLU A 27 -2.44 -3.12 10.50
N GLU A 28 -2.79 -2.30 9.50
CA GLU A 28 -3.74 -1.20 9.70
C GLU A 28 -5.14 -1.71 10.08
N ILE A 29 -5.60 -2.81 9.46
CA ILE A 29 -6.85 -3.48 9.84
C ILE A 29 -6.79 -3.93 11.31
N ALA A 30 -5.73 -4.60 11.74
CA ALA A 30 -5.59 -5.07 13.11
C ALA A 30 -5.61 -3.90 14.12
N LEU A 31 -4.93 -2.79 13.81
CA LEU A 31 -4.95 -1.58 14.63
C LEU A 31 -6.35 -0.97 14.70
N ALA A 32 -7.05 -0.87 13.56
CA ALA A 32 -8.40 -0.33 13.50
C ALA A 32 -9.42 -1.23 14.24
N GLU A 33 -9.28 -2.56 14.16
CA GLU A 33 -10.08 -3.51 14.94
C GLU A 33 -9.86 -3.35 16.44
N GLY A 34 -8.59 -3.21 16.86
CA GLY A 34 -8.25 -2.95 18.26
C GLY A 34 -8.85 -1.65 18.79
N ARG A 35 -8.80 -0.57 17.99
CA ARG A 35 -9.45 0.71 18.30
C ARG A 35 -10.97 0.55 18.39
N LEU A 36 -11.58 -0.18 17.46
CA LEU A 36 -13.03 -0.39 17.42
C LEU A 36 -13.52 -1.16 18.64
N ALA A 37 -12.75 -2.12 19.14
CA ALA A 37 -13.06 -2.86 20.36
C ALA A 37 -13.07 -1.97 21.62
N ALA A 38 -12.20 -0.95 21.66
CA ALA A 38 -12.10 -0.01 22.77
C ALA A 38 -13.11 1.16 22.69
N LEU A 39 -13.74 1.38 21.53
CA LEU A 39 -14.55 2.55 21.27
C LEU A 39 -16.04 2.33 21.60
N PRO A 40 -16.67 3.19 22.42
CA PRO A 40 -18.09 3.08 22.72
C PRO A 40 -18.95 3.34 21.48
N ALA A 41 -20.23 2.95 21.55
CA ALA A 41 -21.18 3.22 20.47
C ALA A 41 -21.35 4.73 20.25
N GLY A 42 -21.25 5.17 19.00
CA GLY A 42 -21.33 6.58 18.63
C GLY A 42 -20.90 6.83 17.19
N ALA A 43 -20.96 8.09 16.75
CA ALA A 43 -20.62 8.47 15.38
C ALA A 43 -19.16 8.13 15.01
N GLU A 44 -18.24 8.27 15.95
CA GLU A 44 -16.82 7.90 15.79
C GLU A 44 -16.66 6.40 15.49
N ARG A 45 -17.47 5.57 16.14
CA ARG A 45 -17.51 4.12 15.89
C ARG A 45 -17.98 3.81 14.48
N GLY A 46 -19.06 4.46 14.02
CA GLY A 46 -19.54 4.31 12.65
C GLY A 46 -18.51 4.74 11.60
N GLY A 47 -17.79 5.84 11.84
CA GLY A 47 -16.69 6.29 10.99
C GLY A 47 -15.55 5.26 10.92
N LEU A 48 -15.15 4.71 12.07
CA LEU A 48 -14.10 3.69 12.14
C LEU A 48 -14.53 2.37 11.48
N GLU A 49 -15.79 1.96 11.63
CA GLU A 49 -16.36 0.79 10.95
C GLU A 49 -16.35 0.97 9.42
N ALA A 50 -16.69 2.17 8.93
CA ALA A 50 -16.61 2.48 7.51
C ALA A 50 -15.16 2.47 6.98
N HIS A 51 -14.20 3.02 7.75
CA HIS A 51 -12.78 2.95 7.42
C HIS A 51 -12.29 1.50 7.36
N LEU A 52 -12.67 0.68 8.35
CA LEU A 52 -12.33 -0.74 8.39
C LEU A 52 -12.86 -1.48 7.16
N ALA A 53 -14.10 -1.20 6.75
CA ALA A 53 -14.69 -1.78 5.55
C ALA A 53 -13.91 -1.38 4.29
N ALA A 54 -13.46 -0.13 4.18
CA ALA A 54 -12.65 0.34 3.07
C ALA A 54 -11.28 -0.37 3.01
N LEU A 55 -10.60 -0.53 4.14
CA LEU A 55 -9.32 -1.25 4.25
C LEU A 55 -9.46 -2.72 3.84
N ARG A 56 -10.50 -3.40 4.32
CA ARG A 56 -10.78 -4.80 3.95
C ARG A 56 -11.05 -4.95 2.45
N GLN A 57 -11.77 -4.01 1.84
CA GLN A 57 -11.97 -4.01 0.39
C GLN A 57 -10.66 -3.75 -0.38
N ALA A 58 -9.80 -2.85 0.11
CA ALA A 58 -8.49 -2.60 -0.47
C ALA A 58 -7.61 -3.87 -0.43
N LEU A 59 -7.57 -4.57 0.70
CA LEU A 59 -6.85 -5.83 0.83
C LEU A 59 -7.38 -6.91 -0.13
N ALA A 60 -8.70 -7.01 -0.28
CA ALA A 60 -9.31 -7.94 -1.23
C ALA A 60 -8.97 -7.62 -2.70
N ARG A 61 -8.88 -6.34 -3.07
CA ARG A 61 -8.41 -5.93 -4.41
C ARG A 61 -6.93 -6.24 -4.59
N ASN A 62 -6.10 -5.89 -3.62
CA ASN A 62 -4.66 -6.16 -3.63
C ASN A 62 -4.38 -7.67 -3.77
N THR A 63 -5.08 -8.51 -3.01
CA THR A 63 -4.93 -9.97 -3.07
C THR A 63 -5.31 -10.53 -4.44
N ARG A 64 -6.40 -10.03 -5.05
CA ARG A 64 -6.80 -10.42 -6.40
C ARG A 64 -5.76 -9.99 -7.45
N GLN A 65 -5.19 -8.79 -7.31
CA GLN A 65 -4.15 -8.30 -8.22
C GLN A 65 -2.85 -9.07 -8.08
N ALA A 66 -2.42 -9.39 -6.86
CA ALA A 66 -1.26 -10.24 -6.60
C ALA A 66 -1.42 -11.64 -7.23
N ALA A 67 -2.61 -12.23 -7.10
CA ALA A 67 -2.91 -13.54 -7.70
C ALA A 67 -2.98 -13.50 -9.23
N ALA A 68 -3.45 -12.40 -9.81
CA ALA A 68 -3.52 -12.20 -11.26
C ALA A 68 -2.16 -11.89 -11.90
N GLN A 69 -1.19 -11.44 -11.11
CA GLN A 69 0.16 -11.08 -11.55
C GLN A 69 1.23 -11.91 -10.82
N PRO A 70 1.20 -13.26 -10.95
CA PRO A 70 2.17 -14.14 -10.31
C PRO A 70 3.51 -14.00 -11.04
N GLY A 71 4.36 -13.09 -10.57
CA GLY A 71 5.64 -12.81 -11.23
C GLY A 71 6.14 -11.38 -11.08
N GLU A 72 5.41 -10.48 -10.41
CA GLU A 72 5.94 -9.17 -10.01
C GLU A 72 6.93 -9.34 -8.84
N SER A 73 7.99 -10.10 -9.10
CA SER A 73 9.14 -10.30 -8.23
C SER A 73 10.13 -9.20 -8.57
N GLY A 74 10.02 -8.08 -7.85
CA GLY A 74 10.99 -6.99 -7.92
C GLY A 74 10.90 -6.15 -9.19
N PHE A 75 10.61 -4.87 -9.00
CA PHE A 75 10.73 -3.79 -9.99
C PHE A 75 12.12 -3.73 -10.68
N LEU A 76 13.13 -4.44 -10.17
CA LEU A 76 14.53 -4.39 -10.61
C LEU A 76 14.92 -5.41 -11.68
N THR A 77 14.03 -6.31 -12.12
CA THR A 77 14.43 -7.34 -13.09
C THR A 77 14.18 -6.89 -14.53
N TYR A 78 14.93 -5.89 -14.99
CA TYR A 78 14.99 -5.54 -16.41
C TYR A 78 15.93 -6.50 -17.15
N THR A 79 15.39 -7.31 -18.07
CA THR A 79 16.20 -8.06 -19.05
C THR A 79 16.22 -7.28 -20.36
N PRO A 80 17.34 -6.64 -20.75
CA PRO A 80 17.42 -5.97 -22.05
C PRO A 80 17.25 -6.98 -23.18
N PRO A 81 16.56 -6.61 -24.29
CA PRO A 81 16.48 -7.48 -25.46
C PRO A 81 17.89 -7.75 -26.02
N PRO A 82 18.11 -8.94 -26.62
CA PRO A 82 19.41 -9.25 -27.22
C PRO A 82 19.75 -8.19 -28.26
N ARG A 83 20.96 -7.62 -28.16
CA ARG A 83 21.47 -6.68 -29.15
C ARG A 83 21.45 -7.37 -30.50
N ARG A 84 20.72 -6.80 -31.47
CA ARG A 84 20.93 -7.13 -32.88
C ARG A 84 22.36 -6.75 -33.21
N THR A 85 23.23 -7.76 -33.33
CA THR A 85 24.53 -7.62 -33.99
C THR A 85 24.32 -7.33 -35.48
N PRO A 86 25.23 -6.56 -36.11
CA PRO A 86 24.95 -5.68 -37.26
C PRO A 86 24.41 -6.38 -38.51
#